data_AF-A0A6L6G9R7-F1
#
_entry.id   AF-A0A6L6G9R7-F1
#
_cell.length_a   1.000
_cell.length_b   1.000
_cell.length_c   1.000
_cell.angle_alpha   90.00
_cell.angle_beta   90.00
_cell.angle_gamma   90.00
#
_symmetry.space_group_name_H-M   'P 1'
#
loop_
_entity.id
_entity.type
_entity.pdbx_description
1 polymer ?
#
loop_
_entity_poly.entity_id
_entity_poly.type
_entity_poly.pdbx_seq_one_letter_code
_entity_poly.pdbx_strand_id
1 'polypeptide(L)'
;MQITFYDKNMHETAVADNALLNAIKINKASLTSFFEEATHQVEFEFSKESGEWWGIKENGYLAFRFLGDFFRFSIVKFKENAKSKTISIIGDYFNLEMLSENCLAYENQPARTIVEHLTAMEFFPYANFEIGVNELATSKKSLKYEGEDVKYKRLISIINNFGGECEFEIKQKRNGQFDKLILNIYRANDGVNYQGVGRNRRDFEITIDNSNDVSRTFDMTDIKTAIEPVGKDGLRLGNRGTVWKNEQGQTEFYQKNNRIYAPIAAENMPKVLDIDDYLLWKLNIDTDDVAKLESEGLKWLKNVCYGKETIEVSGSFDVRVGDTVILNHKGIGRYGILGSLRVMKITWNLLTGTNEVTFSNFKRLASKISAQGLALQDTIESPASYDIAFNTTAGTVFKNNTGVSTVSFNFFKNGTQTAVLGQRWYNGTQLLSNGLEVTIKPDMLTDGKLNLKLEVDVTDAITFSKELTFINVNDGLNGSKGADGNGIASTAITYQAGTSATVAPTGT
;
A
#
# COMPACT_ATOMS: atom_id res chain seq x y z
N MET A 1 11.77 -23.47 -22.80
CA MET A 1 10.36 -23.21 -23.15
C MET A 1 10.26 -23.36 -24.65
N GLN A 2 9.33 -24.18 -25.12
CA GLN A 2 9.10 -24.39 -26.55
C GLN A 2 7.93 -23.52 -27.02
N ILE A 3 8.14 -22.76 -28.11
CA ILE A 3 7.11 -21.99 -28.81
C ILE A 3 6.99 -22.56 -30.20
N THR A 4 5.77 -22.83 -30.63
CA THR A 4 5.45 -23.30 -31.98
C THR A 4 4.81 -22.16 -32.77
N PHE A 5 5.28 -21.92 -33.98
CA PHE A 5 4.73 -20.94 -34.91
C PHE A 5 3.87 -21.61 -35.96
N TYR A 6 2.83 -20.89 -36.38
CA TYR A 6 1.92 -21.34 -37.41
C TYR A 6 1.69 -20.24 -38.45
N ASP A 7 1.42 -20.63 -39.69
CA ASP A 7 0.91 -19.73 -40.72
C ASP A 7 -0.56 -19.32 -40.45
N LYS A 8 -1.10 -18.44 -41.29
CA LYS A 8 -2.51 -18.00 -41.20
C LYS A 8 -3.54 -19.13 -41.33
N ASN A 9 -3.14 -20.31 -41.82
CA ASN A 9 -3.99 -21.49 -41.99
C ASN A 9 -3.76 -22.53 -40.88
N MET A 10 -3.03 -22.18 -39.81
CA MET A 10 -2.69 -23.07 -38.70
C MET A 10 -1.79 -24.26 -39.06
N HIS A 11 -1.00 -24.16 -40.14
CA HIS A 11 0.09 -25.11 -40.39
C HIS A 11 1.32 -24.68 -39.62
N GLU A 12 1.96 -25.64 -38.93
CA GLU A 12 3.22 -25.38 -38.21
C GLU A 12 4.32 -24.97 -39.19
N THR A 13 5.05 -23.90 -38.87
CA THR A 13 6.07 -23.30 -39.74
C THR A 13 7.45 -23.21 -39.11
N ALA A 14 7.54 -23.17 -37.79
CA ALA A 14 8.81 -23.09 -37.07
C ALA A 14 8.64 -23.38 -35.57
N VAL A 15 9.77 -23.63 -34.91
CA VAL A 15 9.85 -23.80 -33.46
C VAL A 15 10.97 -22.92 -32.89
N ALA A 16 10.69 -22.25 -31.77
CA ALA A 16 11.69 -21.60 -30.93
C ALA A 16 11.86 -22.36 -29.61
N ASP A 17 13.12 -22.65 -29.27
CA ASP A 17 13.51 -23.20 -27.97
C ASP A 17 15.00 -22.94 -27.70
N ASN A 18 15.30 -22.34 -26.55
CA ASN A 18 16.67 -22.09 -26.13
C ASN A 18 17.47 -23.39 -25.88
N ALA A 19 16.81 -24.49 -25.51
CA ALA A 19 17.45 -25.77 -25.24
C ALA A 19 17.80 -26.58 -26.51
N LEU A 20 17.09 -26.36 -27.63
CA LEU A 20 17.28 -27.14 -28.86
C LEU A 20 18.32 -26.49 -29.79
N LEU A 21 19.38 -27.20 -30.16
CA LEU A 21 20.52 -26.64 -30.91
C LEU A 21 20.11 -25.92 -32.20
N ASN A 22 19.19 -26.51 -32.99
CA ASN A 22 18.79 -26.01 -34.31
C ASN A 22 17.47 -25.23 -34.30
N ALA A 23 16.93 -24.87 -33.13
CA ALA A 23 15.72 -24.07 -33.01
C ALA A 23 16.03 -22.58 -32.92
N ILE A 24 15.02 -21.75 -33.21
CA ILE A 24 15.10 -20.30 -33.05
C ILE A 24 15.34 -19.97 -31.57
N LYS A 25 16.25 -19.02 -31.28
CA LYS A 25 16.56 -18.58 -29.91
C LYS A 25 15.68 -17.41 -29.49
N ILE A 26 15.32 -17.42 -28.22
CA ILE A 26 14.43 -16.48 -27.55
C ILE A 26 15.27 -15.54 -26.69
N ASN A 27 15.33 -14.27 -27.07
CA ASN A 27 16.06 -13.22 -26.36
C ASN A 27 15.20 -12.56 -25.27
N LYS A 28 13.91 -12.37 -25.57
CA LYS A 28 12.91 -11.78 -24.65
C LYS A 28 11.63 -12.58 -24.75
N ALA A 29 10.97 -12.80 -23.62
CA ALA A 29 9.67 -13.43 -23.57
C ALA A 29 8.88 -12.94 -22.35
N SER A 30 7.75 -12.28 -22.59
CA SER A 30 6.81 -11.90 -21.55
C SER A 30 5.39 -12.30 -21.89
N LEU A 31 4.61 -12.63 -20.85
CA LEU A 31 3.18 -12.89 -20.90
C LEU A 31 2.49 -11.97 -19.90
N THR A 32 1.69 -11.04 -20.39
CA THR A 32 0.86 -10.17 -19.57
C THR A 32 -0.58 -10.67 -19.61
N SER A 33 -1.17 -10.88 -18.44
CA SER A 33 -2.60 -11.23 -18.31
C SER A 33 -3.33 -10.10 -17.63
N PHE A 34 -4.54 -9.82 -18.10
CA PHE A 34 -5.37 -8.71 -17.63
C PHE A 34 -6.72 -9.22 -17.16
N PHE A 35 -7.11 -8.85 -15.94
CA PHE A 35 -8.37 -9.27 -15.34
C PHE A 35 -9.56 -8.59 -15.99
N GLU A 36 -9.55 -7.27 -16.09
CA GLU A 36 -10.71 -6.47 -16.49
C GLU A 36 -11.06 -6.70 -17.96
N GLU A 37 -10.05 -6.85 -18.80
CA GLU A 37 -10.18 -7.13 -20.23
C GLU A 37 -10.30 -8.64 -20.55
N ALA A 38 -10.21 -9.51 -19.53
CA ALA A 38 -10.28 -10.96 -19.65
C ALA A 38 -9.38 -11.52 -20.76
N THR A 39 -8.17 -10.97 -20.91
CA THR A 39 -7.28 -11.27 -22.04
C THR A 39 -5.82 -11.44 -21.63
N HIS A 40 -5.03 -11.92 -22.58
CA HIS A 40 -3.60 -12.07 -22.46
C HIS A 40 -2.89 -11.39 -23.64
N GLN A 41 -1.68 -10.91 -23.40
CA GLN A 41 -0.78 -10.41 -24.43
C GLN A 41 0.62 -10.98 -24.21
N VAL A 42 1.37 -11.12 -25.29
CA VAL A 42 2.76 -11.55 -25.24
C VAL A 42 3.65 -10.60 -25.98
N GLU A 43 4.87 -10.44 -25.47
CA GLU A 43 5.95 -9.77 -26.17
C GLU A 43 7.13 -10.72 -26.26
N PHE A 44 7.60 -10.97 -27.48
CA PHE A 44 8.77 -11.80 -27.71
C PHE A 44 9.80 -11.10 -28.56
N GLU A 45 11.06 -11.42 -28.32
CA GLU A 45 12.16 -11.15 -29.24
C GLU A 45 12.92 -12.44 -29.54
N PHE A 46 13.16 -12.70 -30.82
CA PHE A 46 13.86 -13.88 -31.32
C PHE A 46 15.13 -13.51 -32.08
N SER A 47 16.15 -14.36 -31.99
CA SER A 47 17.37 -14.25 -32.79
C SER A 47 17.18 -14.87 -34.18
N LYS A 48 17.74 -14.21 -35.20
CA LYS A 48 17.80 -14.72 -36.58
C LYS A 48 19.08 -15.52 -36.88
N GLU A 49 19.89 -15.81 -35.87
CA GLU A 49 21.19 -16.47 -36.06
C GLU A 49 21.11 -18.00 -36.08
N SER A 50 19.94 -18.57 -35.76
CA SER A 50 19.72 -20.02 -35.75
C SER A 50 18.25 -20.36 -36.00
N GLY A 51 18.01 -21.60 -36.41
CA GLY A 51 16.69 -22.10 -36.76
C GLY A 51 16.07 -21.46 -37.99
N GLU A 52 14.90 -21.95 -38.34
CA GLU A 52 14.12 -21.50 -39.50
C GLU A 52 13.33 -20.24 -39.16
N TRP A 53 14.02 -19.15 -38.80
CA TRP A 53 13.40 -17.90 -38.36
C TRP A 53 12.42 -17.30 -39.39
N TRP A 54 12.59 -17.60 -40.68
CA TRP A 54 11.66 -17.21 -41.76
C TRP A 54 10.28 -17.89 -41.63
N GLY A 55 10.16 -18.91 -40.78
CA GLY A 55 8.90 -19.54 -40.42
C GLY A 55 8.05 -18.69 -39.48
N ILE A 56 8.61 -17.67 -38.82
CA ILE A 56 7.81 -16.67 -38.08
C ILE A 56 7.13 -15.76 -39.10
N LYS A 57 5.82 -15.87 -39.26
CA LYS A 57 5.03 -15.09 -40.23
C LYS A 57 4.40 -13.87 -39.57
N GLU A 58 4.39 -12.71 -40.24
CA GLU A 58 3.83 -11.48 -39.65
C GLU A 58 2.32 -11.58 -39.39
N ASN A 59 1.62 -12.38 -40.20
CA ASN A 59 0.19 -12.70 -40.08
C ASN A 59 -0.06 -14.13 -39.56
N GLY A 60 0.92 -14.68 -38.84
CA GLY A 60 0.85 -16.02 -38.27
C GLY A 60 0.34 -16.05 -36.83
N TYR A 61 0.47 -17.21 -36.22
CA TYR A 61 0.19 -17.46 -34.82
C TYR A 61 1.42 -18.00 -34.11
N LEU A 62 1.44 -17.85 -32.79
CA LEU A 62 2.36 -18.57 -31.92
C LEU A 62 1.57 -19.27 -30.82
N ALA A 63 2.09 -20.40 -30.35
CA ALA A 63 1.50 -21.12 -29.23
C ALA A 63 2.57 -21.75 -28.34
N PHE A 64 2.27 -21.83 -27.04
CA PHE A 64 3.13 -22.45 -26.05
C PHE A 64 2.31 -22.89 -24.83
N ARG A 65 2.91 -23.74 -23.98
CA ARG A 65 2.34 -24.05 -22.67
C ARG A 65 3.09 -23.29 -21.58
N PHE A 66 2.34 -22.80 -20.61
CA PHE A 66 2.89 -22.13 -19.44
C PHE A 66 2.02 -22.42 -18.22
N LEU A 67 2.64 -22.81 -17.10
CA LEU A 67 1.97 -23.19 -15.86
C LEU A 67 0.79 -24.18 -16.03
N GLY A 68 0.93 -25.12 -16.97
CA GLY A 68 -0.08 -26.14 -17.28
C GLY A 68 -1.11 -25.72 -18.33
N ASP A 69 -1.26 -24.42 -18.59
CA ASP A 69 -2.22 -23.91 -19.56
C ASP A 69 -1.62 -23.85 -20.95
N PHE A 70 -2.49 -23.90 -21.95
CA PHE A 70 -2.12 -23.68 -23.34
C PHE A 70 -2.53 -22.28 -23.77
N PHE A 71 -1.57 -21.56 -24.36
CA PHE A 71 -1.80 -20.25 -24.92
C PHE A 71 -1.53 -20.26 -26.42
N ARG A 72 -2.36 -19.50 -27.16
CA ARG A 72 -2.16 -19.19 -28.57
C ARG A 72 -2.46 -17.72 -28.79
N PHE A 73 -1.60 -17.05 -29.53
CA PHE A 73 -1.72 -15.63 -29.85
C PHE A 73 -1.68 -15.42 -31.35
N SER A 74 -2.52 -14.49 -31.84
CA SER A 74 -2.38 -13.92 -33.18
C SER A 74 -1.22 -12.92 -33.16
N ILE A 75 -0.32 -12.97 -34.13
CA ILE A 75 0.75 -11.96 -34.25
C ILE A 75 0.11 -10.67 -34.78
N VAL A 76 0.06 -9.63 -33.93
CA VAL A 76 -0.60 -8.36 -34.25
C VAL A 76 0.39 -7.22 -34.52
N LYS A 77 1.63 -7.36 -34.04
CA LYS A 77 2.75 -6.48 -34.42
C LYS A 77 3.98 -7.32 -34.68
N PHE A 78 4.70 -6.98 -35.74
CA PHE A 78 5.93 -7.64 -36.15
C PHE A 78 6.97 -6.57 -36.51
N LYS A 79 8.18 -6.73 -35.99
CA LYS A 79 9.30 -5.84 -36.28
C LYS A 79 10.55 -6.68 -36.52
N GLU A 80 11.15 -6.52 -37.69
CA GLU A 80 12.42 -7.14 -38.02
C GLU A 80 13.54 -6.10 -37.99
N ASN A 81 14.69 -6.47 -37.41
CA ASN A 81 15.86 -5.61 -37.36
C ASN A 81 17.07 -6.32 -37.98
N ALA A 82 17.57 -5.76 -39.07
CA ALA A 82 18.73 -6.28 -39.78
C ALA A 82 20.05 -6.13 -38.99
N LYS A 83 20.21 -5.04 -38.22
CA LYS A 83 21.45 -4.75 -37.48
C LYS A 83 21.59 -5.64 -36.25
N SER A 84 20.56 -5.73 -35.43
CA SER A 84 20.56 -6.64 -34.26
C SER A 84 20.29 -8.09 -34.65
N LYS A 85 19.87 -8.36 -35.89
CA LYS A 85 19.44 -9.67 -36.39
C LYS A 85 18.33 -10.26 -35.51
N THR A 86 17.33 -9.46 -35.17
CA THR A 86 16.21 -9.89 -34.32
C THR A 86 14.86 -9.72 -34.98
N ILE A 87 13.89 -10.50 -34.51
CA ILE A 87 12.47 -10.34 -34.78
C ILE A 87 11.78 -10.08 -33.45
N SER A 88 11.08 -8.96 -33.32
CA SER A 88 10.24 -8.64 -32.16
C SER A 88 8.77 -8.74 -32.56
N ILE A 89 7.97 -9.38 -31.73
CA ILE A 89 6.53 -9.51 -31.95
C ILE A 89 5.72 -9.13 -30.72
N ILE A 90 4.52 -8.61 -30.96
CA ILE A 90 3.45 -8.55 -29.97
C ILE A 90 2.33 -9.46 -30.46
N GLY A 91 1.91 -10.39 -29.60
CA GLY A 91 0.80 -11.28 -29.84
C GLY A 91 -0.39 -10.95 -28.96
N ASP A 92 -1.59 -11.06 -29.51
CA ASP A 92 -2.85 -10.87 -28.77
C ASP A 92 -3.65 -12.18 -28.72
N TYR A 93 -4.27 -12.45 -27.57
CA TYR A 93 -4.96 -13.70 -27.28
C TYR A 93 -6.27 -13.82 -28.05
N PHE A 94 -6.97 -12.68 -28.21
CA PHE A 94 -8.19 -12.62 -28.98
C PHE A 94 -7.93 -12.73 -30.48
N ASN A 95 -8.95 -13.17 -31.21
CA ASN A 95 -8.92 -13.07 -32.66
C ASN A 95 -9.08 -11.59 -33.08
N LEU A 96 -8.70 -11.28 -34.32
CA LEU A 96 -8.77 -9.91 -34.82
C LEU A 96 -10.20 -9.36 -34.84
N GLU A 97 -11.21 -10.21 -34.97
CA GLU A 97 -12.62 -9.79 -34.97
C GLU A 97 -13.05 -9.25 -33.60
N MET A 98 -12.73 -9.96 -32.51
CA MET A 98 -12.98 -9.47 -31.14
C MET A 98 -12.28 -8.14 -30.86
N LEU A 99 -11.09 -7.94 -31.44
CA LEU A 99 -10.27 -6.73 -31.25
C LEU A 99 -10.67 -5.56 -32.14
N SER A 100 -11.21 -5.81 -33.33
CA SER A 100 -11.33 -4.79 -34.39
C SER A 100 -12.75 -4.54 -34.87
N GLU A 101 -13.67 -5.49 -34.70
CA GLU A 101 -15.08 -5.28 -35.07
C GLU A 101 -15.79 -4.48 -34.00
N ASN A 102 -16.71 -3.61 -34.44
CA ASN A 102 -17.56 -2.83 -33.56
C ASN A 102 -18.88 -3.54 -33.26
N CYS A 103 -19.46 -3.15 -32.13
CA CYS A 103 -20.85 -3.27 -31.78
C CYS A 103 -21.45 -1.87 -31.82
N LEU A 104 -22.50 -1.69 -32.61
CA LEU A 104 -23.25 -0.44 -32.63
C LEU A 104 -24.02 -0.22 -31.32
N ALA A 105 -24.74 0.90 -31.25
CA ALA A 105 -25.69 1.17 -30.18
C ALA A 105 -26.70 0.02 -30.03
N TYR A 106 -27.08 -0.28 -28.79
CA TYR A 106 -28.00 -1.37 -28.47
C TYR A 106 -29.06 -0.83 -27.52
N GLU A 107 -30.18 -0.39 -28.10
CA GLU A 107 -31.22 0.38 -27.40
C GLU A 107 -32.55 -0.36 -27.39
N ASN A 108 -33.37 -0.08 -26.36
CA ASN A 108 -34.76 -0.55 -26.21
C ASN A 108 -34.89 -2.09 -26.22
N GLN A 109 -33.96 -2.77 -25.56
CA GLN A 109 -33.86 -4.23 -25.65
C GLN A 109 -34.68 -4.86 -24.53
N PRO A 110 -35.51 -5.87 -24.84
CA PRO A 110 -36.29 -6.54 -23.81
C PRO A 110 -35.36 -7.26 -22.84
N ALA A 111 -35.90 -7.60 -21.66
CA ALA A 111 -35.15 -8.39 -20.70
C ALA A 111 -34.78 -9.77 -21.29
N ARG A 112 -33.49 -10.02 -21.48
CA ARG A 112 -32.93 -11.26 -22.05
C ARG A 112 -31.84 -11.80 -21.13
N THR A 113 -31.51 -13.07 -21.31
CA THR A 113 -30.31 -13.68 -20.73
C THR A 113 -29.05 -13.16 -21.42
N ILE A 114 -27.90 -13.39 -20.80
CA ILE A 114 -26.60 -13.03 -21.40
C ILE A 114 -26.46 -13.65 -22.80
N VAL A 115 -26.76 -14.94 -22.95
CA VAL A 115 -26.62 -15.66 -24.23
C VAL A 115 -27.58 -15.11 -25.29
N GLU A 116 -28.81 -14.78 -24.91
CA GLU A 116 -29.78 -14.18 -25.83
C GLU A 116 -29.35 -12.77 -26.28
N HIS A 117 -28.73 -11.97 -25.40
CA HIS A 117 -28.14 -10.68 -25.79
C HIS A 117 -26.96 -10.84 -26.74
N LEU A 118 -26.01 -11.72 -26.41
CA LEU A 118 -24.85 -12.01 -27.25
C LEU A 118 -25.27 -12.55 -28.63
N THR A 119 -26.33 -13.36 -28.69
CA THR A 119 -26.90 -13.86 -29.95
C THR A 119 -27.49 -12.72 -30.77
N ALA A 120 -28.27 -11.85 -30.13
CA ALA A 120 -28.91 -10.72 -30.82
C ALA A 120 -27.92 -9.66 -31.32
N MET A 121 -26.73 -9.58 -30.72
CA MET A 121 -25.62 -8.75 -31.17
C MET A 121 -24.62 -9.52 -32.06
N GLU A 122 -24.97 -10.74 -32.49
CA GLU A 122 -24.18 -11.55 -33.42
C GLU A 122 -22.74 -11.82 -32.95
N PHE A 123 -22.55 -12.14 -31.66
CA PHE A 123 -21.22 -12.50 -31.16
C PHE A 123 -20.76 -13.90 -31.61
N PHE A 124 -21.66 -14.88 -31.59
CA PHE A 124 -21.32 -16.29 -31.85
C PHE A 124 -20.92 -16.64 -33.30
N PRO A 125 -21.56 -16.10 -34.36
CA PRO A 125 -21.26 -16.50 -35.73
C PRO A 125 -19.86 -16.09 -36.21
N TYR A 126 -19.27 -15.07 -35.59
CA TYR A 126 -18.00 -14.47 -36.02
C TYR A 126 -16.87 -14.85 -35.07
N ALA A 127 -17.06 -14.72 -33.75
CA ALA A 127 -15.98 -14.84 -32.78
C ALA A 127 -15.42 -16.25 -32.49
N ASN A 128 -16.02 -17.30 -33.08
CA ASN A 128 -15.65 -18.72 -32.90
C ASN A 128 -15.38 -19.12 -31.44
N PHE A 129 -16.18 -18.60 -30.50
CA PHE A 129 -16.17 -19.02 -29.10
C PHE A 129 -17.48 -19.69 -28.70
N GLU A 130 -17.38 -20.62 -27.75
CA GLU A 130 -18.52 -21.29 -27.14
C GLU A 130 -18.68 -20.84 -25.69
N ILE A 131 -19.90 -20.89 -25.18
CA ILE A 131 -20.16 -20.69 -23.74
C ILE A 131 -19.75 -21.95 -22.99
N GLY A 132 -18.86 -21.80 -22.02
CA GLY A 132 -18.50 -22.84 -21.07
C GLY A 132 -19.37 -22.76 -19.82
N VAL A 133 -18.74 -22.56 -18.66
CA VAL A 133 -19.46 -22.31 -17.40
C VAL A 133 -20.25 -21.01 -17.51
N ASN A 134 -21.50 -21.01 -17.03
CA ASN A 134 -22.29 -19.78 -16.92
C ASN A 134 -23.15 -19.79 -15.65
N GLU A 135 -22.65 -19.20 -14.57
CA GLU A 135 -23.34 -19.11 -13.27
C GLU A 135 -24.52 -18.12 -13.25
N LEU A 136 -24.70 -17.39 -14.34
CA LEU A 136 -25.73 -16.36 -14.54
C LEU A 136 -26.71 -16.72 -15.67
N ALA A 137 -26.71 -17.98 -16.12
CA ALA A 137 -27.45 -18.43 -17.31
C ALA A 137 -28.95 -18.10 -17.30
N THR A 138 -29.59 -18.12 -16.12
CA THR A 138 -31.03 -17.85 -15.96
C THR A 138 -31.35 -16.39 -15.66
N SER A 139 -30.35 -15.57 -15.34
CA SER A 139 -30.53 -14.15 -15.04
C SER A 139 -30.99 -13.42 -16.31
N LYS A 140 -31.95 -12.51 -16.17
CA LYS A 140 -32.44 -11.68 -17.28
C LYS A 140 -32.33 -10.20 -16.92
N LYS A 141 -31.81 -9.40 -17.83
CA LYS A 141 -31.77 -7.94 -17.71
C LYS A 141 -32.14 -7.29 -19.03
N SER A 142 -32.70 -6.08 -18.94
CA SER A 142 -32.75 -5.14 -20.05
C SER A 142 -31.40 -4.43 -20.10
N LEU A 143 -30.88 -4.19 -21.30
CA LEU A 143 -29.61 -3.52 -21.51
C LEU A 143 -29.81 -2.33 -22.44
N LYS A 144 -29.06 -1.27 -22.15
CA LYS A 144 -28.95 -0.10 -23.00
C LYS A 144 -27.48 0.27 -23.13
N TYR A 145 -27.02 0.39 -24.37
CA TYR A 145 -25.70 0.92 -24.69
C TYR A 145 -25.84 2.04 -25.70
N GLU A 146 -25.37 3.23 -25.31
CA GLU A 146 -25.30 4.40 -26.17
C GLU A 146 -23.96 4.37 -26.92
N GLY A 147 -24.00 4.53 -28.24
CA GLY A 147 -22.80 4.56 -29.07
C GLY A 147 -22.17 3.19 -29.35
N GLU A 148 -21.07 3.25 -30.10
CA GLU A 148 -20.32 2.07 -30.53
C GLU A 148 -19.17 1.72 -29.59
N ASP A 149 -18.86 0.43 -29.49
CA ASP A 149 -17.68 -0.12 -28.82
C ASP A 149 -17.09 -1.25 -29.64
N VAL A 150 -15.84 -1.64 -29.39
CA VAL A 150 -15.30 -2.90 -29.92
C VAL A 150 -15.97 -4.11 -29.26
N LYS A 151 -16.11 -5.21 -30.01
CA LYS A 151 -16.84 -6.41 -29.57
C LYS A 151 -16.41 -6.92 -28.19
N TYR A 152 -15.11 -7.11 -27.93
CA TYR A 152 -14.68 -7.65 -26.63
C TYR A 152 -15.09 -6.75 -25.45
N LYS A 153 -14.97 -5.42 -25.57
CA LYS A 153 -15.38 -4.46 -24.53
C LYS A 153 -16.89 -4.53 -24.29
N ARG A 154 -17.67 -4.61 -25.37
CA ARG A 154 -19.13 -4.72 -25.27
C ARG A 154 -19.53 -6.03 -24.59
N LEU A 155 -18.90 -7.16 -24.94
CA LEU A 155 -19.14 -8.47 -24.31
C LEU A 155 -18.88 -8.44 -22.80
N ILE A 156 -17.71 -7.94 -22.39
CA ILE A 156 -17.33 -7.85 -20.98
C ILE A 156 -18.29 -6.92 -20.23
N SER A 157 -18.64 -5.78 -20.83
CA SER A 157 -19.60 -4.84 -20.25
C SER A 157 -20.98 -5.48 -20.04
N ILE A 158 -21.46 -6.32 -20.96
CA ILE A 158 -22.70 -7.08 -20.79
C ILE A 158 -22.60 -7.98 -19.56
N ILE A 159 -21.54 -8.78 -19.45
CA ILE A 159 -21.34 -9.70 -18.33
C ILE A 159 -21.27 -8.95 -17.00
N ASN A 160 -20.52 -7.84 -16.94
CA ASN A 160 -20.40 -7.00 -15.76
C ASN A 160 -21.75 -6.39 -15.35
N ASN A 161 -22.61 -5.99 -16.30
CA ASN A 161 -23.96 -5.49 -16.02
C ASN A 161 -24.87 -6.54 -15.38
N PHE A 162 -24.65 -7.82 -15.70
CA PHE A 162 -25.31 -8.94 -15.03
C PHE A 162 -24.71 -9.26 -13.65
N GLY A 163 -23.66 -8.54 -13.24
CA GLY A 163 -22.93 -8.80 -12.01
C GLY A 163 -22.04 -10.03 -12.10
N GLY A 164 -21.56 -10.35 -13.30
CA GLY A 164 -20.61 -11.40 -13.55
C GLY A 164 -19.20 -10.88 -13.79
N GLU A 165 -18.28 -11.83 -13.85
CA GLU A 165 -16.91 -11.70 -14.35
C GLU A 165 -16.69 -12.85 -15.35
N CYS A 166 -15.70 -12.73 -16.22
CA CYS A 166 -15.42 -13.78 -17.20
C CYS A 166 -13.94 -14.01 -17.43
N GLU A 167 -13.64 -15.21 -17.92
CA GLU A 167 -12.33 -15.57 -18.45
C GLU A 167 -12.52 -16.32 -19.76
N PHE A 168 -11.52 -16.21 -20.62
CA PHE A 168 -11.45 -16.97 -21.87
C PHE A 168 -10.41 -18.08 -21.76
N GLU A 169 -10.75 -19.26 -22.26
CA GLU A 169 -9.87 -20.42 -22.25
C GLU A 169 -9.78 -21.03 -23.66
N ILE A 170 -8.56 -21.19 -24.17
CA ILE A 170 -8.33 -21.93 -25.42
C ILE A 170 -8.24 -23.42 -25.12
N LYS A 171 -9.12 -24.20 -25.75
CA LYS A 171 -9.04 -25.67 -25.77
C LYS A 171 -8.23 -26.15 -26.97
N GLN A 172 -7.57 -27.30 -26.78
CA GLN A 172 -6.82 -27.99 -27.81
C GLN A 172 -7.46 -29.32 -28.19
N LYS A 173 -7.27 -29.70 -29.45
CA LYS A 173 -7.54 -31.04 -29.96
C LYS A 173 -6.52 -32.03 -29.37
N ARG A 174 -6.85 -33.33 -29.44
CA ARG A 174 -5.95 -34.41 -28.97
C ARG A 174 -4.56 -34.41 -29.62
N ASN A 175 -4.46 -33.88 -30.84
CA ASN A 175 -3.21 -33.74 -31.58
C ASN A 175 -2.45 -32.43 -31.26
N GLY A 176 -2.87 -31.66 -30.25
CA GLY A 176 -2.22 -30.41 -29.83
C GLY A 176 -2.62 -29.16 -30.62
N GLN A 177 -3.38 -29.30 -31.70
CA GLN A 177 -3.89 -28.15 -32.47
C GLN A 177 -4.98 -27.40 -31.70
N PHE A 178 -5.21 -26.14 -32.08
CA PHE A 178 -6.35 -25.36 -31.59
C PHE A 178 -7.68 -26.08 -31.86
N ASP A 179 -8.56 -26.11 -30.85
CA ASP A 179 -9.93 -26.60 -30.98
C ASP A 179 -10.92 -25.43 -31.04
N LYS A 180 -11.05 -24.71 -29.93
CA LYS A 180 -12.05 -23.65 -29.75
C LYS A 180 -11.65 -22.69 -28.63
N LEU A 181 -12.26 -21.51 -28.63
CA LEU A 181 -12.20 -20.55 -27.53
C LEU A 181 -13.44 -20.75 -26.65
N ILE A 182 -13.28 -20.85 -25.33
CA ILE A 182 -14.37 -21.01 -24.37
C ILE A 182 -14.49 -19.73 -23.56
N LEU A 183 -15.69 -19.19 -23.47
CA LEU A 183 -16.04 -18.10 -22.56
C LEU A 183 -16.68 -18.69 -21.30
N ASN A 184 -16.00 -18.59 -20.17
CA ASN A 184 -16.55 -18.94 -18.87
C ASN A 184 -17.03 -17.67 -18.16
N ILE A 185 -18.24 -17.75 -17.56
CA ILE A 185 -18.94 -16.64 -16.92
C ILE A 185 -19.26 -17.06 -15.48
N TYR A 186 -18.74 -16.29 -14.53
CA TYR A 186 -18.92 -16.52 -13.10
C TYR A 186 -19.63 -15.33 -12.47
N ARG A 187 -20.22 -15.51 -11.28
CA ARG A 187 -20.68 -14.39 -10.46
C ARG A 187 -19.48 -13.56 -10.01
N ALA A 188 -19.61 -12.24 -10.03
CA ALA A 188 -18.53 -11.36 -9.59
C ALA A 188 -18.15 -11.63 -8.13
N ASN A 189 -16.89 -11.37 -7.80
CA ASN A 189 -16.39 -11.54 -6.45
C ASN A 189 -17.15 -10.65 -5.47
N ASP A 190 -17.75 -11.23 -4.43
CA ASP A 190 -18.42 -10.47 -3.36
C ASP A 190 -17.57 -10.37 -2.08
N GLY A 191 -16.40 -11.04 -2.07
CA GLY A 191 -15.49 -11.15 -0.92
C GLY A 191 -15.93 -12.13 0.17
N VAL A 192 -17.13 -12.71 0.06
CA VAL A 192 -17.77 -13.52 1.10
C VAL A 192 -18.15 -14.91 0.57
N ASN A 193 -19.07 -14.98 -0.39
CA ASN A 193 -19.67 -16.23 -0.88
C ASN A 193 -19.20 -16.61 -2.30
N TYR A 194 -18.85 -15.63 -3.12
CA TYR A 194 -18.48 -15.84 -4.52
C TYR A 194 -17.05 -15.33 -4.74
N GLN A 195 -16.21 -16.22 -5.26
CA GLN A 195 -14.83 -15.87 -5.64
C GLN A 195 -14.77 -15.18 -7.01
N GLY A 196 -15.71 -15.49 -7.90
CA GLY A 196 -15.63 -15.11 -9.31
C GLY A 196 -14.48 -15.81 -10.02
N VAL A 197 -13.89 -15.14 -11.01
CA VAL A 197 -12.72 -15.65 -11.73
C VAL A 197 -11.52 -15.76 -10.78
N GLY A 198 -10.65 -16.76 -11.01
CA GLY A 198 -9.46 -17.00 -10.21
C GLY A 198 -9.72 -17.74 -8.89
N ARG A 199 -8.67 -17.92 -8.08
CA ARG A 199 -8.67 -18.74 -6.86
C ARG A 199 -8.77 -17.87 -5.61
N ASN A 200 -9.49 -18.36 -4.60
CA ASN A 200 -9.41 -17.79 -3.26
C ASN A 200 -8.13 -18.31 -2.59
N ARG A 201 -7.09 -17.47 -2.57
CA ARG A 201 -5.75 -17.73 -2.03
C ARG A 201 -5.53 -17.02 -0.68
N ARG A 202 -6.60 -16.81 0.09
CA ARG A 202 -6.56 -16.29 1.47
C ARG A 202 -6.12 -17.35 2.49
N ASP A 203 -5.75 -18.54 2.02
CA ASP A 203 -5.20 -19.65 2.80
C ASP A 203 -3.77 -19.40 3.29
N PHE A 204 -3.05 -18.44 2.71
CA PHE A 204 -1.72 -18.01 3.15
C PHE A 204 -1.54 -16.50 2.98
N GLU A 205 -0.51 -15.98 3.64
CA GLU A 205 -0.11 -14.57 3.59
C GLU A 205 1.11 -14.40 2.69
N ILE A 206 1.02 -13.52 1.70
CA ILE A 206 2.15 -13.10 0.89
C ILE A 206 2.87 -11.97 1.62
N THR A 207 4.01 -12.28 2.23
CA THR A 207 4.87 -11.30 2.90
C THR A 207 5.87 -10.73 1.90
N ILE A 208 5.81 -9.43 1.66
CA ILE A 208 6.74 -8.70 0.80
C ILE A 208 7.63 -7.82 1.68
N ASP A 209 8.94 -7.91 1.47
CA ASP A 209 9.91 -7.02 2.11
C ASP A 209 10.25 -5.81 1.23
N ASN A 210 11.02 -4.88 1.79
CA ASN A 210 11.46 -3.66 1.09
C ASN A 210 12.59 -3.88 0.08
N SER A 211 12.99 -5.13 -0.19
CA SER A 211 13.91 -5.44 -1.28
C SER A 211 13.20 -5.55 -2.63
N ASN A 212 11.88 -5.77 -2.61
CA ASN A 212 11.03 -5.74 -3.80
C ASN A 212 10.67 -4.29 -4.15
N ASP A 213 10.44 -4.02 -5.43
CA ASP A 213 9.83 -2.75 -5.85
C ASP A 213 8.32 -2.82 -5.57
N VAL A 214 7.85 -1.96 -4.67
CA VAL A 214 6.47 -1.93 -4.19
C VAL A 214 5.94 -0.50 -4.28
N SER A 215 4.87 -0.31 -5.05
CA SER A 215 4.23 1.00 -5.24
C SER A 215 2.78 0.97 -4.75
N ARG A 216 2.27 2.13 -4.31
CA ARG A 216 0.84 2.33 -4.02
C ARG A 216 0.33 3.57 -4.73
N THR A 217 -0.75 3.39 -5.48
CA THR A 217 -1.53 4.45 -6.08
C THR A 217 -2.88 4.55 -5.38
N PHE A 218 -3.34 5.77 -5.14
CA PHE A 218 -4.66 6.06 -4.62
C PHE A 218 -5.37 7.03 -5.54
N ASP A 219 -6.50 6.61 -6.09
CA ASP A 219 -7.30 7.39 -7.03
C ASP A 219 -8.67 7.75 -6.43
N MET A 220 -8.97 9.04 -6.42
CA MET A 220 -10.22 9.60 -5.89
C MET A 220 -11.07 10.29 -6.96
N THR A 221 -10.64 10.28 -8.23
CA THR A 221 -11.24 11.08 -9.30
C THR A 221 -12.73 10.79 -9.50
N ASP A 222 -13.13 9.52 -9.38
CA ASP A 222 -14.51 9.08 -9.68
C ASP A 222 -15.43 9.02 -8.46
N ILE A 223 -14.97 9.37 -7.26
CA ILE A 223 -15.72 9.04 -6.04
C ILE A 223 -17.08 9.76 -5.98
N LYS A 224 -18.10 9.05 -5.48
CA LYS A 224 -19.40 9.58 -5.08
C LYS A 224 -19.77 9.06 -3.68
N THR A 225 -20.16 9.94 -2.77
CA THR A 225 -20.52 9.57 -1.38
C THR A 225 -22.02 9.63 -1.12
N ALA A 226 -22.81 10.03 -2.11
CA ALA A 226 -24.25 9.83 -2.12
C ALA A 226 -24.76 9.56 -3.52
N ILE A 227 -25.87 8.82 -3.62
CA ILE A 227 -26.63 8.66 -4.85
C ILE A 227 -28.11 9.00 -4.66
N GLU A 228 -28.75 9.48 -5.72
CA GLU A 228 -30.19 9.56 -5.87
C GLU A 228 -30.62 8.60 -6.99
N PRO A 229 -30.99 7.34 -6.67
CA PRO A 229 -31.47 6.39 -7.67
C PRO A 229 -32.83 6.78 -8.21
N VAL A 230 -32.97 6.76 -9.53
CA VAL A 230 -34.21 7.01 -10.26
C VAL A 230 -34.51 5.81 -11.15
N GLY A 231 -35.65 5.17 -10.92
CA GLY A 231 -36.13 4.05 -11.72
C GLY A 231 -36.94 4.50 -12.95
N LYS A 232 -37.57 3.54 -13.63
CA LYS A 232 -38.50 3.81 -14.74
C LYS A 232 -39.60 4.78 -14.32
N ASP A 233 -40.04 5.61 -15.26
CA ASP A 233 -41.14 6.57 -15.07
C ASP A 233 -40.97 7.50 -13.85
N GLY A 234 -39.72 7.75 -13.45
CA GLY A 234 -39.39 8.62 -12.32
C GLY A 234 -39.54 7.96 -10.95
N LEU A 235 -39.63 6.62 -10.87
CA LEU A 235 -39.68 5.87 -9.62
C LEU A 235 -38.58 6.32 -8.65
N ARG A 236 -38.94 6.58 -7.39
CA ARG A 236 -38.03 7.03 -6.34
C ARG A 236 -38.04 6.07 -5.15
N LEU A 237 -36.96 6.06 -4.38
CA LEU A 237 -36.85 5.25 -3.16
C LEU A 237 -37.80 5.69 -2.03
N GLY A 238 -38.26 6.94 -2.02
CA GLY A 238 -38.98 7.52 -0.89
C GLY A 238 -38.06 7.75 0.32
N ASN A 239 -38.63 7.68 1.51
CA ASN A 239 -37.90 7.84 2.78
C ASN A 239 -38.09 6.61 3.67
N ARG A 240 -37.46 5.51 3.28
CA ARG A 240 -37.58 4.19 3.93
C ARG A 240 -36.74 4.08 5.19
N GLY A 241 -35.64 4.83 5.29
CA GLY A 241 -34.79 4.84 6.48
C GLY A 241 -33.93 3.58 6.64
N THR A 242 -33.71 2.82 5.56
CA THR A 242 -32.88 1.61 5.58
C THR A 242 -31.46 1.95 6.01
N VAL A 243 -30.86 1.13 6.88
CA VAL A 243 -29.48 1.31 7.36
C VAL A 243 -28.70 0.04 7.10
N TRP A 244 -27.52 0.18 6.49
CA TRP A 244 -26.56 -0.92 6.29
C TRP A 244 -25.32 -0.64 7.12
N LYS A 245 -24.98 -1.59 7.99
CA LYS A 245 -23.82 -1.50 8.87
C LYS A 245 -22.63 -2.27 8.32
N ASN A 246 -21.42 -1.79 8.60
CA ASN A 246 -20.20 -2.54 8.35
C ASN A 246 -19.96 -3.60 9.45
N GLU A 247 -18.88 -4.37 9.31
CA GLU A 247 -18.50 -5.42 10.27
C GLU A 247 -18.23 -4.90 11.69
N GLN A 248 -17.92 -3.60 11.84
CA GLN A 248 -17.71 -2.93 13.13
C GLN A 248 -19.03 -2.42 13.74
N GLY A 249 -20.16 -2.65 13.10
CA GLY A 249 -21.48 -2.20 13.55
C GLY A 249 -21.74 -0.70 13.34
N GLN A 250 -20.85 0.01 12.65
CA GLN A 250 -21.02 1.41 12.28
C GLN A 250 -21.92 1.53 11.05
N THR A 251 -22.65 2.64 10.93
CA THR A 251 -23.50 2.92 9.76
C THR A 251 -22.62 3.22 8.55
N GLU A 252 -22.46 2.22 7.68
CA GLU A 252 -21.70 2.33 6.43
C GLU A 252 -22.52 3.06 5.37
N PHE A 253 -23.81 2.71 5.28
CA PHE A 253 -24.75 3.35 4.37
C PHE A 253 -26.10 3.58 5.04
N TYR A 254 -26.82 4.61 4.62
CA TYR A 254 -28.22 4.80 4.99
C TYR A 254 -29.03 5.38 3.85
N GLN A 255 -30.32 5.03 3.82
CA GLN A 255 -31.29 5.53 2.86
C GLN A 255 -32.14 6.63 3.51
N LYS A 256 -32.24 7.79 2.87
CA LYS A 256 -33.10 8.90 3.31
C LYS A 256 -33.44 9.79 2.13
N ASN A 257 -34.65 10.36 2.09
CA ASN A 257 -35.04 11.39 1.10
C ASN A 257 -34.68 11.05 -0.36
N ASN A 258 -35.09 9.87 -0.82
CA ASN A 258 -34.82 9.30 -2.14
C ASN A 258 -33.34 8.97 -2.44
N ARG A 259 -32.44 9.10 -1.44
CA ARG A 259 -31.00 8.95 -1.61
C ARG A 259 -30.44 7.84 -0.74
N ILE A 260 -29.28 7.34 -1.15
CA ILE A 260 -28.43 6.46 -0.36
C ILE A 260 -27.12 7.21 -0.11
N TYR A 261 -26.70 7.26 1.15
CA TYR A 261 -25.54 8.01 1.60
C TYR A 261 -24.48 7.05 2.15
N ALA A 262 -23.21 7.42 1.97
CA ALA A 262 -22.04 6.74 2.53
C ALA A 262 -21.30 7.69 3.49
N PRO A 263 -21.76 7.85 4.75
CA PRO A 263 -21.21 8.85 5.69
C PRO A 263 -19.73 8.65 6.01
N ILE A 264 -19.29 7.40 6.22
CA ILE A 264 -17.87 7.12 6.53
C ILE A 264 -16.98 7.49 5.33
N ALA A 265 -17.43 7.21 4.10
CA ALA A 265 -16.73 7.64 2.91
C ALA A 265 -16.64 9.18 2.81
N ALA A 266 -17.75 9.87 3.10
CA ALA A 266 -17.84 11.33 3.11
C ALA A 266 -16.85 11.98 4.09
N GLU A 267 -16.74 11.44 5.31
CA GLU A 267 -15.80 11.93 6.34
C GLU A 267 -14.33 11.86 5.90
N ASN A 268 -13.99 10.89 5.04
CA ASN A 268 -12.63 10.69 4.54
C ASN A 268 -12.30 11.50 3.28
N MET A 269 -13.22 12.38 2.84
CA MET A 269 -13.03 13.21 1.65
C MET A 269 -12.54 14.62 1.98
N PRO A 270 -11.77 15.25 1.08
CA PRO A 270 -11.54 16.69 1.18
C PRO A 270 -12.87 17.44 1.08
N LYS A 271 -13.18 18.26 2.09
CA LYS A 271 -14.39 19.10 2.10
C LYS A 271 -14.21 20.25 1.11
N VAL A 272 -15.18 20.44 0.21
CA VAL A 272 -15.17 21.55 -0.76
C VAL A 272 -15.68 22.85 -0.11
N LEU A 273 -16.73 22.79 0.75
CA LEU A 273 -17.30 23.90 1.53
C LEU A 273 -18.09 23.38 2.76
N ASP A 274 -18.33 24.20 3.78
CA ASP A 274 -19.04 23.85 5.04
C ASP A 274 -20.54 23.48 4.90
N ILE A 275 -21.08 23.49 3.67
CA ILE A 275 -22.53 23.35 3.39
C ILE A 275 -22.91 22.04 2.68
N ASP A 276 -21.95 21.31 2.14
CA ASP A 276 -22.22 20.05 1.43
C ASP A 276 -21.21 18.97 1.83
N ASP A 277 -21.66 18.04 2.67
CA ASP A 277 -20.85 16.92 3.16
C ASP A 277 -20.79 15.76 2.15
N TYR A 278 -21.57 15.76 1.05
CA TYR A 278 -21.70 14.58 0.18
C TYR A 278 -21.55 14.87 -1.33
N LEU A 279 -20.73 14.05 -2.00
CA LEU A 279 -20.63 14.04 -3.45
C LEU A 279 -21.80 13.26 -4.06
N LEU A 280 -22.87 13.99 -4.41
CA LEU A 280 -24.10 13.42 -4.94
C LEU A 280 -24.00 13.05 -6.43
N TRP A 281 -24.45 11.85 -6.78
CA TRP A 281 -24.71 11.43 -8.15
C TRP A 281 -26.18 11.04 -8.36
N LYS A 282 -26.79 11.50 -9.46
CA LYS A 282 -28.14 11.04 -9.86
C LYS A 282 -27.98 9.81 -10.75
N LEU A 283 -28.44 8.65 -10.27
CA LEU A 283 -28.22 7.36 -10.91
C LEU A 283 -29.52 6.84 -11.53
N ASN A 284 -29.52 6.62 -12.85
CA ASN A 284 -30.66 5.99 -13.52
C ASN A 284 -30.51 4.47 -13.50
N ILE A 285 -31.57 3.76 -13.11
CA ILE A 285 -31.60 2.29 -13.05
C ILE A 285 -32.86 1.80 -13.78
N ASP A 286 -32.70 0.86 -14.69
CA ASP A 286 -33.80 0.34 -15.51
C ASP A 286 -34.68 -0.67 -14.74
N THR A 287 -35.44 -0.16 -13.76
CA THR A 287 -36.33 -0.95 -12.89
C THR A 287 -37.58 -0.17 -12.50
N ASP A 288 -38.71 -0.86 -12.43
CA ASP A 288 -39.98 -0.41 -11.86
C ASP A 288 -40.23 -0.94 -10.42
N ASP A 289 -39.33 -1.79 -9.92
CA ASP A 289 -39.33 -2.31 -8.56
C ASP A 289 -38.43 -1.47 -7.63
N VAL A 290 -39.00 -0.98 -6.52
CA VAL A 290 -38.30 -0.14 -5.52
C VAL A 290 -37.22 -0.90 -4.76
N ALA A 291 -37.44 -2.17 -4.41
CA ALA A 291 -36.43 -2.97 -3.72
C ALA A 291 -35.24 -3.26 -4.63
N LYS A 292 -35.51 -3.54 -5.91
CA LYS A 292 -34.45 -3.69 -6.91
C LYS A 292 -33.70 -2.36 -7.10
N LEU A 293 -34.40 -1.23 -7.19
CA LEU A 293 -33.82 0.11 -7.26
C LEU A 293 -32.87 0.40 -6.09
N GLU A 294 -33.28 0.05 -4.86
CA GLU A 294 -32.45 0.21 -3.65
C GLU A 294 -31.21 -0.69 -3.70
N SER A 295 -31.38 -1.96 -4.06
CA SER A 295 -30.29 -2.94 -4.09
C SER A 295 -29.24 -2.64 -5.16
N GLU A 296 -29.67 -2.28 -6.38
CA GLU A 296 -28.76 -1.94 -7.49
C GLU A 296 -28.09 -0.57 -7.23
N GLY A 297 -28.82 0.40 -6.66
CA GLY A 297 -28.24 1.67 -6.23
C GLY A 297 -27.17 1.47 -5.16
N LEU A 298 -27.46 0.72 -4.09
CA LEU A 298 -26.50 0.42 -3.04
C LEU A 298 -25.25 -0.28 -3.60
N LYS A 299 -25.43 -1.25 -4.50
CA LYS A 299 -24.33 -1.96 -5.16
C LYS A 299 -23.44 -0.99 -5.94
N TRP A 300 -24.04 -0.05 -6.69
CA TRP A 300 -23.30 0.96 -7.44
C TRP A 300 -22.50 1.89 -6.50
N LEU A 301 -23.15 2.41 -5.45
CA LEU A 301 -22.48 3.31 -4.50
C LEU A 301 -21.28 2.64 -3.82
N LYS A 302 -21.41 1.36 -3.41
CA LYS A 302 -20.32 0.58 -2.82
C LYS A 302 -19.07 0.51 -3.71
N ASN A 303 -19.23 0.54 -5.03
CA ASN A 303 -18.11 0.45 -5.97
C ASN A 303 -17.38 1.77 -6.20
N VAL A 304 -17.99 2.90 -5.83
CA VAL A 304 -17.44 4.23 -6.12
C VAL A 304 -17.26 5.10 -4.89
N CYS A 305 -17.75 4.71 -3.71
CA CYS A 305 -17.72 5.57 -2.53
C CYS A 305 -16.34 5.69 -1.88
N TYR A 306 -15.45 4.72 -2.07
CA TYR A 306 -14.10 4.75 -1.55
C TYR A 306 -13.09 4.98 -2.68
N GLY A 307 -11.99 5.66 -2.37
CA GLY A 307 -10.88 5.79 -3.31
C GLY A 307 -10.30 4.42 -3.64
N LYS A 308 -9.90 4.26 -4.90
CA LYS A 308 -9.34 3.01 -5.40
C LYS A 308 -7.88 2.96 -5.03
N GLU A 309 -7.52 1.97 -4.22
CA GLU A 309 -6.12 1.65 -3.94
C GLU A 309 -5.63 0.57 -4.90
N THR A 310 -4.52 0.85 -5.57
CA THR A 310 -3.79 -0.08 -6.41
C THR A 310 -2.39 -0.26 -5.83
N ILE A 311 -1.94 -1.51 -5.74
CA ILE A 311 -0.61 -1.86 -5.22
C ILE A 311 0.10 -2.64 -6.31
N GLU A 312 1.29 -2.21 -6.70
CA GLU A 312 2.11 -2.92 -7.70
C GLU A 312 3.35 -3.51 -7.02
N VAL A 313 3.67 -4.75 -7.36
CA VAL A 313 4.75 -5.50 -6.74
C VAL A 313 5.50 -6.30 -7.77
N SER A 314 6.82 -6.13 -7.84
CA SER A 314 7.70 -7.01 -8.61
C SER A 314 8.26 -8.13 -7.73
N GLY A 315 8.24 -9.37 -8.20
CA GLY A 315 8.73 -10.52 -7.43
C GLY A 315 8.58 -11.87 -8.13
N SER A 316 8.27 -12.91 -7.35
CA SER A 316 8.03 -14.28 -7.83
C SER A 316 6.88 -14.89 -7.05
N PHE A 317 5.67 -14.44 -7.36
CA PHE A 317 4.46 -14.84 -6.66
C PHE A 317 3.75 -15.98 -7.39
N ASP A 318 3.36 -17.06 -6.68
CA ASP A 318 2.49 -18.10 -7.24
C ASP A 318 1.02 -17.66 -7.24
N VAL A 319 0.69 -16.74 -8.15
CA VAL A 319 -0.65 -16.16 -8.29
C VAL A 319 -1.06 -16.07 -9.75
N ARG A 320 -2.38 -16.03 -9.98
CA ARG A 320 -3.00 -15.84 -11.29
C ARG A 320 -3.94 -14.65 -11.26
N VAL A 321 -4.22 -14.09 -12.44
CA VAL A 321 -5.23 -13.04 -12.60
C VAL A 321 -6.57 -13.50 -12.05
N GLY A 322 -7.24 -12.63 -11.29
CA GLY A 322 -8.47 -12.92 -10.55
C GLY A 322 -8.29 -13.57 -9.18
N ASP A 323 -7.09 -14.09 -8.85
CA ASP A 323 -6.83 -14.62 -7.51
C ASP A 323 -7.08 -13.55 -6.45
N THR A 324 -7.62 -13.97 -5.30
CA THR A 324 -7.76 -13.11 -4.12
C THR A 324 -6.79 -13.58 -3.04
N VAL A 325 -5.85 -12.72 -2.65
CA VAL A 325 -4.72 -13.04 -1.76
C VAL A 325 -4.76 -12.20 -0.50
N ILE A 326 -4.07 -12.63 0.55
CA ILE A 326 -3.71 -11.75 1.67
C ILE A 326 -2.28 -11.24 1.42
N LEU A 327 -2.12 -9.92 1.43
CA LEU A 327 -0.81 -9.26 1.29
C LEU A 327 -0.41 -8.63 2.62
N ASN A 328 0.85 -8.84 3.02
CA ASN A 328 1.49 -8.15 4.12
C ASN A 328 2.77 -7.47 3.64
N HIS A 329 2.87 -6.17 3.86
CA HIS A 329 4.06 -5.40 3.54
C HIS A 329 4.23 -4.25 4.53
N LYS A 330 5.48 -4.00 4.94
CA LYS A 330 5.86 -2.90 5.83
C LYS A 330 6.60 -1.84 5.03
N GLY A 331 6.15 -0.59 5.04
CA GLY A 331 6.87 0.51 4.37
C GLY A 331 6.00 1.35 3.43
N ILE A 332 4.81 0.87 3.07
CA ILE A 332 3.82 1.64 2.31
C ILE A 332 2.74 2.21 3.24
N GLY A 333 2.60 3.53 3.22
CA GLY A 333 1.71 4.24 4.13
C GLY A 333 2.15 4.13 5.59
N ARG A 334 1.42 4.80 6.49
CA ARG A 334 1.79 4.88 7.92
C ARG A 334 1.82 3.52 8.64
N TYR A 335 0.97 2.58 8.21
CA TYR A 335 0.74 1.31 8.91
C TYR A 335 1.11 0.08 8.09
N GLY A 336 1.73 0.26 6.92
CA GLY A 336 1.91 -0.83 5.97
C GLY A 336 0.60 -1.28 5.31
N ILE A 337 0.74 -2.35 4.53
CA ILE A 337 -0.35 -3.05 3.88
C ILE A 337 -0.58 -4.36 4.64
N LEU A 338 -1.78 -4.56 5.17
CA LEU A 338 -2.26 -5.86 5.64
C LEU A 338 -3.72 -5.98 5.21
N GLY A 339 -3.99 -6.79 4.20
CA GLY A 339 -5.33 -6.86 3.65
C GLY A 339 -5.53 -7.89 2.56
N SER A 340 -6.79 -8.14 2.26
CA SER A 340 -7.20 -8.94 1.11
C SER A 340 -7.15 -8.08 -0.15
N LEU A 341 -6.58 -8.62 -1.23
CA LEU A 341 -6.40 -7.94 -2.52
C LEU A 341 -6.73 -8.89 -3.66
N ARG A 342 -7.16 -8.33 -4.80
CA ARG A 342 -7.42 -9.09 -6.03
C ARG A 342 -6.32 -8.81 -7.05
N VAL A 343 -5.83 -9.86 -7.71
CA VAL A 343 -4.84 -9.75 -8.78
C VAL A 343 -5.51 -9.24 -10.05
N MET A 344 -5.19 -8.01 -10.45
CA MET A 344 -5.81 -7.34 -11.60
C MET A 344 -4.98 -7.50 -12.88
N LYS A 345 -3.66 -7.58 -12.74
CA LYS A 345 -2.74 -7.76 -13.85
C LYS A 345 -1.51 -8.52 -13.38
N ILE A 346 -0.95 -9.36 -14.25
CA ILE A 346 0.33 -10.01 -14.01
C ILE A 346 1.15 -10.02 -15.29
N THR A 347 2.41 -9.62 -15.21
CA THR A 347 3.39 -9.73 -16.30
C THR A 347 4.44 -10.75 -15.90
N TRP A 348 4.47 -11.90 -16.56
CA TRP A 348 5.50 -12.92 -16.38
C TRP A 348 6.68 -12.67 -17.31
N ASN A 349 7.89 -12.82 -16.79
CA ASN A 349 9.06 -13.10 -17.61
C ASN A 349 9.15 -14.62 -17.82
N LEU A 350 8.88 -15.08 -19.04
CA LEU A 350 8.79 -16.50 -19.35
C LEU A 350 10.16 -17.19 -19.42
N LEU A 351 11.26 -16.43 -19.43
CA LEU A 351 12.62 -16.98 -19.41
C LEU A 351 13.10 -17.25 -17.98
N THR A 352 12.78 -16.35 -17.04
CA THR A 352 13.20 -16.44 -15.64
C THR A 352 12.16 -17.07 -14.73
N GLY A 353 10.87 -17.02 -15.11
CA GLY A 353 9.75 -17.42 -14.27
C GLY A 353 9.38 -16.39 -13.19
N THR A 354 9.95 -15.18 -13.22
CA THR A 354 9.59 -14.09 -12.30
C THR A 354 8.36 -13.33 -12.81
N ASN A 355 7.71 -12.55 -11.94
CA ASN A 355 6.53 -11.77 -12.32
C ASN A 355 6.43 -10.40 -11.64
N GLU A 356 5.71 -9.51 -12.32
CA GLU A 356 5.24 -8.24 -11.79
C GLU A 356 3.72 -8.30 -11.68
N VAL A 357 3.18 -7.94 -10.52
CA VAL A 357 1.77 -8.12 -10.18
C VAL A 357 1.16 -6.79 -9.76
N THR A 358 0.03 -6.44 -10.38
CA THR A 358 -0.81 -5.32 -9.97
C THR A 358 -2.01 -5.86 -9.22
N PHE A 359 -2.14 -5.45 -7.96
CA PHE A 359 -3.24 -5.76 -7.08
C PHE A 359 -4.18 -4.55 -6.94
N SER A 360 -5.48 -4.80 -6.80
CA SER A 360 -6.47 -3.78 -6.45
C SER A 360 -7.55 -4.36 -5.53
N ASN A 361 -8.62 -3.61 -5.30
CA ASN A 361 -9.72 -3.96 -4.40
C ASN A 361 -9.23 -4.26 -2.97
N PHE A 362 -8.31 -3.43 -2.49
CA PHE A 362 -7.74 -3.55 -1.15
C PHE A 362 -8.84 -3.49 -0.08
N LYS A 363 -8.95 -4.57 0.70
CA LYS A 363 -9.76 -4.63 1.91
C LYS A 363 -8.83 -4.82 3.09
N ARG A 364 -8.64 -3.76 3.87
CA ARG A 364 -7.79 -3.81 5.07
C ARG A 364 -8.33 -4.85 6.04
N LEU A 365 -7.50 -5.80 6.43
CA LEU A 365 -7.83 -6.69 7.53
C LEU A 365 -7.60 -5.90 8.82
N ALA A 366 -8.50 -6.01 9.78
CA ALA A 366 -8.29 -5.44 11.10
C ALA A 366 -6.94 -5.96 11.60
N SER A 367 -5.99 -5.04 11.75
CA SER A 367 -4.63 -5.40 12.13
C SER A 367 -4.68 -6.17 13.45
N LYS A 368 -3.75 -7.12 13.66
CA LYS A 368 -3.47 -7.63 15.02
C LYS A 368 -3.00 -6.52 15.97
N ILE A 369 -2.84 -5.29 15.47
CA ILE A 369 -2.69 -4.07 16.23
C ILE A 369 -4.10 -3.48 16.40
N SER A 370 -4.63 -3.55 17.63
CA SER A 370 -5.90 -2.93 18.01
C SER A 370 -5.91 -1.43 17.70
N ALA A 371 -7.10 -0.79 17.64
CA ALA A 371 -7.21 0.66 17.56
C ALA A 371 -6.37 1.39 18.66
N GLN A 372 -6.18 0.73 19.81
CA GLN A 372 -5.24 1.17 20.86
C GLN A 372 -3.78 1.14 20.42
N GLY A 373 -3.33 0.15 19.65
CA GLY A 373 -1.95 0.09 19.15
C GLY A 373 -1.65 1.14 18.08
N LEU A 374 -2.63 1.52 17.25
CA LEU A 374 -2.53 2.66 16.33
C LEU A 374 -2.47 3.99 17.10
N ALA A 375 -3.33 4.17 18.10
CA ALA A 375 -3.30 5.35 18.97
C ALA A 375 -2.00 5.47 19.78
N LEU A 376 -1.44 4.34 20.24
CA LEU A 376 -0.14 4.28 20.92
C LEU A 376 1.02 4.63 20.00
N GLN A 377 0.97 4.24 18.72
CA GLN A 377 2.01 4.56 17.75
C GLN A 377 1.94 6.02 17.29
N ASP A 378 0.73 6.58 17.19
CA ASP A 378 0.51 8.00 16.96
C ASP A 378 1.00 8.88 18.13
N THR A 379 1.08 8.33 19.35
CA THR A 379 1.68 9.03 20.51
C THR A 379 3.21 8.97 20.51
N ILE A 380 3.83 8.12 19.69
CA ILE A 380 5.29 7.90 19.66
C ILE A 380 6.00 8.81 18.64
N GLU A 381 5.32 9.36 17.63
CA GLU A 381 5.97 10.08 16.52
C GLU A 381 6.31 11.57 16.77
N SER A 382 6.13 12.07 17.98
CA SER A 382 6.96 13.18 18.48
C SER A 382 6.81 13.19 20.00
N PRO A 383 7.69 12.53 20.78
CA PRO A 383 7.67 12.74 22.22
C PRO A 383 7.89 14.24 22.40
N ALA A 384 6.88 14.95 22.87
CA ALA A 384 7.02 16.38 23.13
C ALA A 384 8.24 16.54 24.03
N SER A 385 9.24 17.28 23.57
CA SER A 385 10.44 17.53 24.37
C SER A 385 10.09 18.62 25.37
N TYR A 386 10.22 18.29 26.64
CA TYR A 386 9.96 19.20 27.74
C TYR A 386 11.27 19.51 28.45
N ASP A 387 11.56 20.78 28.70
CA ASP A 387 12.72 21.19 29.50
C ASP A 387 12.36 22.36 30.43
N ILE A 388 13.08 22.42 31.54
CA ILE A 388 12.97 23.46 32.57
C ILE A 388 14.35 24.12 32.67
N ALA A 389 14.45 25.42 32.37
CA ALA A 389 15.68 26.17 32.60
C ALA A 389 15.56 27.01 33.87
N PHE A 390 16.46 26.82 34.83
CA PHE A 390 16.53 27.66 36.03
C PHE A 390 17.30 28.94 35.79
N ASN A 391 16.79 30.05 36.34
CA ASN A 391 17.48 31.32 36.39
C ASN A 391 17.72 31.69 37.86
N THR A 392 18.91 32.16 38.20
CA THR A 392 19.27 32.55 39.57
C THR A 392 19.86 33.95 39.60
N THR A 393 19.46 34.78 40.55
CA THR A 393 19.98 36.17 40.66
C THR A 393 21.42 36.25 41.18
N ALA A 394 21.82 35.34 42.07
CA ALA A 394 23.15 35.35 42.70
C ALA A 394 23.89 34.00 42.61
N GLY A 395 23.49 33.15 41.67
CA GLY A 395 24.05 31.79 41.52
C GLY A 395 23.57 30.83 42.60
N THR A 396 24.28 29.70 42.74
CA THR A 396 23.94 28.61 43.67
C THR A 396 24.96 28.38 44.80
N VAL A 397 25.98 29.23 44.91
CA VAL A 397 27.05 29.10 45.91
C VAL A 397 27.05 30.30 46.84
N PHE A 398 26.81 30.05 48.13
CA PHE A 398 26.98 31.04 49.18
C PHE A 398 28.38 30.97 49.78
N LYS A 399 28.87 32.08 50.31
CA LYS A 399 30.15 32.16 51.02
C LYS A 399 29.92 32.60 52.46
N ASN A 400 30.55 31.89 53.40
CA ASN A 400 30.57 32.22 54.81
C ASN A 400 29.17 32.49 55.39
N ASN A 401 28.16 31.71 54.97
CA ASN A 401 26.75 31.80 55.38
C ASN A 401 26.09 33.18 55.13
N THR A 402 26.53 33.91 54.10
CA THR A 402 25.95 35.22 53.73
C THR A 402 25.38 35.23 52.31
N GLY A 403 24.40 36.11 52.06
CA GLY A 403 23.80 36.33 50.74
C GLY A 403 22.34 35.85 50.62
N VAL A 404 21.78 36.05 49.43
CA VAL A 404 20.43 35.60 49.05
C VAL A 404 20.41 35.37 47.54
N SER A 405 19.73 34.32 47.08
CA SER A 405 19.55 34.03 45.65
C SER A 405 18.08 33.73 45.37
N THR A 406 17.49 34.43 44.41
CA THR A 406 16.12 34.17 43.94
C THR A 406 16.21 33.27 42.72
N VAL A 407 15.40 32.21 42.73
CA VAL A 407 15.31 31.22 41.64
C VAL A 407 13.98 31.39 40.93
N SER A 408 14.03 31.49 39.60
CA SER A 408 12.88 31.42 38.71
C SER A 408 13.11 30.36 37.63
N PHE A 409 12.11 30.08 36.80
CA PHE A 409 12.21 29.07 35.76
C PHE A 409 11.51 29.47 34.47
N ASN A 410 12.00 28.92 33.35
CA ASN A 410 11.31 28.92 32.07
C ASN A 410 10.99 27.48 31.68
N PHE A 411 9.75 27.23 31.25
CA PHE A 411 9.32 25.93 30.75
C PHE A 411 9.24 25.94 29.23
N PHE A 412 9.82 24.93 28.59
CA PHE A 412 9.86 24.80 27.14
C PHE A 412 9.12 23.53 26.71
N LYS A 413 8.25 23.66 25.72
CA LYS A 413 7.64 22.54 25.00
C LYS A 413 8.09 22.62 23.54
N ASN A 414 8.77 21.58 23.07
CA ASN A 414 9.34 21.51 21.71
C ASN A 414 10.21 22.73 21.37
N GLY A 415 11.03 23.18 22.33
CA GLY A 415 11.91 24.34 22.18
C GLY A 415 11.23 25.72 22.25
N THR A 416 9.90 25.80 22.40
CA THR A 416 9.17 27.06 22.55
C THR A 416 8.77 27.29 24.02
N GLN A 417 9.06 28.48 24.55
CA GLN A 417 8.70 28.85 25.91
C GLN A 417 7.17 28.89 26.06
N THR A 418 6.63 28.15 27.04
CA THR A 418 5.17 27.97 27.24
C THR A 418 4.83 28.10 28.72
N ALA A 419 3.64 28.61 29.05
CA ALA A 419 3.15 28.67 30.42
C ALA A 419 2.77 27.28 30.97
N VAL A 420 2.92 27.08 32.28
CA VAL A 420 2.50 25.87 33.01
C VAL A 420 1.15 26.11 33.69
N LEU A 421 0.41 25.05 34.00
CA LEU A 421 -0.87 25.13 34.72
C LEU A 421 -0.66 25.36 36.22
N GLY A 422 0.46 24.90 36.77
CA GLY A 422 0.83 25.11 38.16
C GLY A 422 2.30 24.80 38.42
N GLN A 423 2.83 25.32 39.52
CA GLN A 423 4.21 25.12 39.95
C GLN A 423 4.32 25.04 41.46
N ARG A 424 5.25 24.22 41.96
CA ARG A 424 5.52 24.01 43.38
C ARG A 424 7.02 23.84 43.61
N TRP A 425 7.56 24.58 44.57
CA TRP A 425 8.97 24.53 44.97
C TRP A 425 9.12 23.79 46.29
N TYR A 426 10.04 22.85 46.36
CA TYR A 426 10.31 22.04 47.53
C TYR A 426 11.77 22.08 47.96
N ASN A 427 12.01 22.05 49.27
CA ASN A 427 13.29 21.63 49.86
C ASN A 427 13.08 20.27 50.50
N GLY A 428 13.60 19.21 49.88
CA GLY A 428 13.24 17.84 50.25
C GLY A 428 11.73 17.61 50.12
N THR A 429 11.06 17.31 51.21
CA THR A 429 9.59 17.14 51.26
C THR A 429 8.84 18.41 51.68
N GLN A 430 9.53 19.47 52.09
CA GLN A 430 8.91 20.71 52.56
C GLN A 430 8.56 21.61 51.38
N LEU A 431 7.28 21.96 51.24
CA LEU A 431 6.83 22.97 50.27
C LEU A 431 7.30 24.36 50.71
N LEU A 432 8.01 25.06 49.83
CA LEU A 432 8.53 26.40 50.05
C LEU A 432 7.63 27.49 49.43
N SER A 433 7.12 27.26 48.22
CA SER A 433 6.36 28.27 47.46
C SER A 433 5.56 27.64 46.32
N ASN A 434 4.43 28.25 45.98
CA ASN A 434 3.69 27.99 44.72
C ASN A 434 3.85 29.15 43.71
N GLY A 435 4.68 30.14 44.03
CA GLY A 435 4.94 31.30 43.18
C GLY A 435 5.84 30.96 41.99
N LEU A 436 5.93 31.88 41.03
CA LEU A 436 6.83 31.74 39.86
C LEU A 436 8.32 31.78 40.26
N GLU A 437 8.61 32.26 41.46
CA GLU A 437 9.96 32.36 42.01
C GLU A 437 10.00 31.91 43.47
N VAL A 438 11.20 31.52 43.93
CA VAL A 438 11.49 31.19 45.33
C VAL A 438 12.83 31.77 45.75
N THR A 439 12.91 32.31 46.97
CA THR A 439 14.12 32.89 47.52
C THR A 439 14.83 31.88 48.41
N ILE A 440 16.12 31.64 48.14
CA ILE A 440 16.99 30.75 48.91
C ILE A 440 18.02 31.57 49.68
N LYS A 441 18.18 31.25 50.96
CA LYS A 441 19.15 31.85 51.88
C LYS A 441 20.05 30.78 52.51
N PRO A 442 21.27 31.14 52.95
CA PRO A 442 22.20 30.20 53.57
C PRO A 442 21.65 29.46 54.80
N ASP A 443 20.79 30.12 55.59
CA ASP A 443 20.16 29.54 56.78
C ASP A 443 19.13 28.43 56.47
N MET A 444 18.71 28.31 55.21
CA MET A 444 17.84 27.23 54.73
C MET A 444 18.61 25.94 54.40
N LEU A 445 19.95 26.01 54.30
CA LEU A 445 20.79 24.87 53.97
C LEU A 445 20.99 23.98 55.21
N THR A 446 20.86 22.67 55.02
CA THR A 446 21.19 21.67 56.05
C THR A 446 22.54 21.06 55.71
N ASP A 447 23.46 21.01 56.67
CA ASP A 447 24.85 20.58 56.46
C ASP A 447 25.55 21.29 55.27
N GLY A 448 25.24 22.57 55.09
CA GLY A 448 25.83 23.39 54.03
C GLY A 448 25.31 23.09 52.62
N LYS A 449 24.21 22.35 52.47
CA LYS A 449 23.59 22.02 51.18
C LYS A 449 22.06 22.17 51.21
N LEU A 450 21.48 22.54 50.07
CA LEU A 450 20.04 22.50 49.82
C LEU A 450 19.78 21.98 48.40
N ASN A 451 18.89 21.00 48.26
CA ASN A 451 18.42 20.53 46.96
C ASN A 451 17.01 21.09 46.71
N LEU A 452 16.93 22.11 45.87
CA LEU A 452 15.68 22.73 45.49
C LEU A 452 15.04 21.89 44.38
N LYS A 453 13.85 21.36 44.61
CA LYS A 453 13.06 20.64 43.60
C LYS A 453 11.92 21.52 43.13
N LEU A 454 11.83 21.74 41.82
CA LEU A 454 10.66 22.35 41.18
C LEU A 454 9.81 21.25 40.58
N GLU A 455 8.50 21.29 40.85
CA GLU A 455 7.48 20.51 40.14
C GLU A 455 6.59 21.45 39.33
N VAL A 456 6.31 21.12 38.08
CA VAL A 456 5.46 21.90 37.17
C VAL A 456 4.40 21.01 36.51
N ASP A 457 3.14 21.45 36.58
CA ASP A 457 2.02 20.78 35.95
C ASP A 457 1.83 21.31 34.53
N VAL A 458 1.89 20.41 33.55
CA VAL A 458 1.70 20.72 32.13
C VAL A 458 0.27 20.44 31.70
N THR A 459 -0.33 19.41 32.29
CA THR A 459 -1.74 19.03 32.15
C THR A 459 -2.22 18.51 33.50
N ASP A 460 -3.52 18.28 33.68
CA ASP A 460 -4.09 17.72 34.91
C ASP A 460 -3.53 16.32 35.28
N ALA A 461 -2.83 15.65 34.36
CA ALA A 461 -2.25 14.32 34.55
C ALA A 461 -0.72 14.25 34.42
N ILE A 462 -0.04 15.36 34.08
CA ILE A 462 1.40 15.35 33.78
C ILE A 462 2.12 16.44 34.57
N THR A 463 3.00 15.99 35.48
CA THR A 463 3.89 16.83 36.27
C THR A 463 5.35 16.49 35.95
N PHE A 464 6.17 17.50 35.64
CA PHE A 464 7.62 17.35 35.49
C PHE A 464 8.32 17.88 36.73
N SER A 465 9.50 17.31 37.03
CA SER A 465 10.36 17.82 38.11
C SER A 465 11.80 18.00 37.68
N LYS A 466 12.43 19.08 38.16
CA LYS A 466 13.87 19.33 38.01
C LYS A 466 14.46 19.85 39.31
N GLU A 467 15.72 19.52 39.58
CA GLU A 467 16.41 19.90 40.81
C GLU A 467 17.56 20.87 40.55
N LEU A 468 17.81 21.75 41.52
CA LEU A 468 18.92 22.69 41.57
C LEU A 468 19.57 22.65 42.95
N THR A 469 20.88 22.43 43.01
CA THR A 469 21.61 22.32 44.28
C THR A 469 22.28 23.64 44.66
N PHE A 470 22.06 24.07 45.89
CA PHE A 470 22.78 25.14 46.56
C PHE A 470 23.81 24.59 47.54
N ILE A 471 24.97 25.23 47.63
CA ILE A 471 26.01 24.92 48.62
C ILE A 471 26.50 26.18 49.31
N ASN A 472 26.95 26.06 50.56
CA ASN A 472 27.68 27.10 51.25
C ASN A 472 29.13 26.68 51.46
N VAL A 473 30.06 27.53 51.02
CA VAL A 473 31.50 27.35 51.22
C VAL A 473 31.97 28.28 52.33
N ASN A 474 32.55 27.69 53.38
CA ASN A 474 33.21 28.45 54.44
C ASN A 474 34.70 28.48 54.16
N ASP A 475 35.30 29.67 54.18
CA ASP A 475 36.75 29.79 54.14
C ASP A 475 37.32 29.18 55.43
N GLY A 476 38.37 28.36 55.29
CA GLY A 476 39.08 27.78 56.43
C GLY A 476 39.72 28.88 57.30
N LEU A 477 39.99 28.54 58.56
CA LEU A 477 40.81 29.39 59.42
C LEU A 477 42.13 29.72 58.70
N ASN A 478 42.52 31.00 58.66
CA ASN A 478 43.83 31.40 58.14
C ASN A 478 44.92 30.54 58.81
N GLY A 479 45.73 29.85 58.01
CA GLY A 479 46.81 29.01 58.52
C GLY A 479 47.83 29.82 59.33
N SER A 480 48.40 29.22 60.37
CA SER A 480 49.52 29.80 61.11
C SER A 480 50.73 30.00 60.17
N LYS A 481 51.45 31.11 60.31
CA LYS A 481 52.70 31.37 59.57
C LYS A 481 53.69 30.21 59.81
N GLY A 482 54.25 29.62 58.74
CA GLY A 482 55.23 28.53 58.84
C GLY A 482 56.55 28.97 59.50
N ALA A 483 57.24 28.04 60.16
CA ALA A 483 58.57 28.23 60.76
C ALA A 483 59.71 28.09 59.73
N ASP A 484 60.84 28.74 59.99
CA ASP A 484 62.03 28.76 59.11
C ASP A 484 62.70 27.37 58.98
N GLY A 485 63.28 27.06 57.82
CA GLY A 485 63.83 25.73 57.50
C GLY A 485 65.27 25.46 57.99
N ASN A 486 65.57 24.21 58.37
CA ASN A 486 66.90 23.75 58.82
C ASN A 486 67.69 23.02 57.70
N GLY A 487 68.93 23.44 57.43
CA GLY A 487 69.83 22.88 56.41
C GLY A 487 70.64 21.62 56.84
N ILE A 488 71.25 20.94 55.87
CA ILE A 488 71.99 19.66 56.02
C ILE A 488 73.43 19.87 56.54
N ALA A 489 73.86 19.06 57.53
CA ALA A 489 75.07 19.28 58.33
C ALA A 489 76.40 18.67 57.81
N SER A 490 76.43 17.78 56.80
CA SER A 490 77.61 17.44 55.95
C SER A 490 77.34 16.26 55.00
N THR A 491 78.14 16.13 53.94
CA THR A 491 78.19 14.97 53.02
C THR A 491 79.65 14.60 52.75
N ALA A 492 79.97 13.31 52.62
CA ALA A 492 81.30 12.82 52.22
C ALA A 492 81.21 12.12 50.85
N ILE A 493 82.13 12.44 49.95
CA ILE A 493 82.23 11.91 48.58
C ILE A 493 83.55 11.15 48.46
N THR A 494 83.50 9.88 48.06
CA THR A 494 84.69 9.06 47.73
C THR A 494 84.69 8.72 46.24
N TYR A 495 85.88 8.72 45.63
CA TYR A 495 86.10 8.39 44.22
C TYR A 495 86.91 7.09 44.10
N GLN A 496 86.62 6.30 43.07
CA GLN A 496 87.38 5.10 42.71
C GLN A 496 87.99 5.27 41.32
N ALA A 497 89.26 4.93 41.15
CA ALA A 497 89.97 5.08 39.89
C ALA A 497 89.72 3.87 38.95
N GLY A 498 89.28 4.12 37.72
CA GLY A 498 89.20 3.14 36.64
C GLY A 498 90.29 3.38 35.59
N THR A 499 90.93 2.32 35.10
CA THR A 499 92.00 2.40 34.08
C THR A 499 91.51 2.34 32.64
N SER A 500 90.20 2.13 32.43
CA SER A 500 89.57 2.12 31.11
C SER A 500 88.37 3.04 31.09
N ALA A 501 88.30 3.92 30.08
CA ALA A 501 87.15 4.78 29.84
C ALA A 501 85.89 4.01 29.37
N THR A 502 86.02 2.72 29.05
CA THR A 502 84.93 1.90 28.50
C THR A 502 84.58 0.67 29.33
N VAL A 503 85.28 0.43 30.46
CA VAL A 503 84.98 -0.67 31.38
C VAL A 503 84.79 -0.11 32.78
N ALA A 504 83.60 -0.31 33.35
CA ALA A 504 83.29 0.12 34.72
C ALA A 504 84.20 -0.60 35.74
N PRO A 505 84.70 0.09 36.79
CA PRO A 505 85.43 -0.55 37.89
C PRO A 505 84.51 -1.57 38.58
N THR A 506 84.97 -2.81 38.77
CA THR A 506 84.15 -3.90 39.34
C THR A 506 84.46 -4.21 40.81
N GLY A 507 84.99 -3.26 41.58
CA GLY A 507 85.17 -3.41 43.02
C GLY A 507 83.97 -2.88 43.78
N THR A 508 83.41 -3.69 44.69
CA THR A 508 82.28 -3.34 45.58
C THR A 508 82.52 -2.10 46.42
#